data_AF-A0A6N0WZM8-F1
#
_entry.id   AF-A0A6N0WZM8-F1
#
_cell.length_a   1.000
_cell.length_b   1.000
_cell.length_c   1.000
_cell.angle_alpha   90.00
_cell.angle_beta   90.00
_cell.angle_gamma   90.00
#
_symmetry.space_group_name_H-M   'P 1'
#
loop_
_entity.id
_entity.type
_entity.pdbx_description
1 polymer ?
#
loop_
_entity_poly.entity_id
_entity_poly.type
_entity_poly.pdbx_seq_one_letter_code
_entity_poly.pdbx_strand_id
1 'polypeptide(L)'
;MGRRSGSADLPLHGGRVPAWLGQRMTRLGAVIVEAIVLEYGRDELLRRLAHPFWFQSFGAVMGMDWHSSGITTSVIGALKRGLAPLSGELGIHVCGGRGRHSRATPQELAAVGDRIGIDGMALARVSRLVAKVDNAAVQDGFDLYLHGFIVTDDGCWVVVQQGMNGDRRQARRYHWLSEGLESFVDTPHAAIEGHGQGRIVNLADRRAAQSRARQLELLADAGPTGIARELARLEGKTATAPATEPLLPHLVLPDHHDVRAADVVDRRLHAAFAAAADRGPADFAELLLVPGVGARTVRALALVAEVVHGAPCRFSDPARFSLAHGGKDRHPYPVPTRVYDHTIAVMKSAVVKAKLGREEELAAIRRLDAQARRLEGAVSGPSVAAIIAGEFARSHDYGGRSVFGWEPPATRDPAAQPG
;
A
#
# COMPACT_ATOMS: atom_id res chain seq x y z
N MET A 1 18.07 -5.59 -18.81
CA MET A 1 16.72 -5.01 -18.98
C MET A 1 16.05 -4.94 -17.62
N GLY A 2 16.21 -3.81 -16.91
CA GLY A 2 15.68 -3.64 -15.56
C GLY A 2 14.17 -3.39 -15.58
N ARG A 3 13.43 -4.21 -14.83
CA ARG A 3 12.00 -4.02 -14.57
C ARG A 3 11.81 -2.70 -13.82
N ARG A 4 11.09 -1.76 -14.45
CA ARG A 4 10.81 -0.42 -13.92
C ARG A 4 9.63 -0.50 -12.96
N SER A 5 9.88 -0.20 -11.70
CA SER A 5 8.92 -0.15 -10.59
C SER A 5 8.14 1.18 -10.60
N GLY A 6 6.84 1.11 -10.35
CA GLY A 6 5.86 2.17 -10.64
C GLY A 6 5.81 3.31 -9.62
N SER A 7 4.77 4.15 -9.68
CA SER A 7 4.40 5.22 -8.74
C SER A 7 2.88 5.45 -8.78
N ALA A 8 2.26 6.04 -7.74
CA ALA A 8 0.82 6.38 -7.65
C ALA A 8 0.60 7.81 -7.06
N ASP A 9 -0.57 8.21 -6.55
CA ASP A 9 -0.91 9.58 -6.11
C ASP A 9 -1.83 9.55 -4.88
N LEU A 10 -1.72 10.51 -3.93
CA LEU A 10 -2.43 10.43 -2.63
C LEU A 10 -3.02 11.78 -2.15
N PRO A 11 -4.30 12.10 -2.44
CA PRO A 11 -5.00 13.26 -1.86
C PRO A 11 -5.05 13.24 -0.32
N LEU A 12 -4.89 14.41 0.31
CA LEU A 12 -4.94 14.52 1.78
C LEU A 12 -6.34 14.34 2.34
N HIS A 13 -6.54 13.20 3.02
CA HIS A 13 -7.76 12.90 3.73
C HIS A 13 -7.66 13.32 5.20
N GLY A 14 -8.69 14.04 5.67
CA GLY A 14 -8.91 14.28 7.10
C GLY A 14 -9.47 13.03 7.80
N GLY A 15 -9.28 12.95 9.12
CA GLY A 15 -9.89 11.92 9.96
C GLY A 15 -8.95 10.78 10.39
N ARG A 16 -9.30 10.15 11.51
CA ARG A 16 -8.54 9.04 12.10
C ARG A 16 -9.24 7.73 11.78
N VAL A 17 -8.47 6.72 11.39
CA VAL A 17 -9.00 5.34 11.28
C VAL A 17 -9.60 4.93 12.63
N PRO A 18 -10.90 4.59 12.69
CA PRO A 18 -11.55 4.16 13.92
C PRO A 18 -10.90 2.89 14.48
N ALA A 19 -10.92 2.74 15.81
CA ALA A 19 -10.30 1.59 16.48
C ALA A 19 -10.81 0.23 15.97
N TRP A 20 -12.13 0.13 15.70
CA TRP A 20 -12.75 -1.10 15.20
C TRP A 20 -12.25 -1.52 13.82
N LEU A 21 -11.87 -0.55 12.97
CA LEU A 21 -11.30 -0.82 11.65
C LEU A 21 -9.81 -1.10 11.80
N GLY A 22 -9.09 -0.29 12.59
CA GLY A 22 -7.66 -0.47 12.83
C GLY A 22 -7.31 -1.85 13.41
N GLN A 23 -8.17 -2.44 14.24
CA GLN A 23 -8.02 -3.81 14.75
C GLN A 23 -8.20 -4.86 13.65
N ARG A 24 -9.20 -4.70 12.77
CA ARG A 24 -9.43 -5.59 11.62
C ARG A 24 -8.30 -5.51 10.60
N MET A 25 -7.86 -4.31 10.27
CA MET A 25 -6.67 -4.06 9.45
C MET A 25 -5.44 -4.78 10.01
N THR A 26 -5.23 -4.69 11.33
CA THR A 26 -4.10 -5.35 11.99
C THR A 26 -4.15 -6.88 11.80
N ARG A 27 -5.34 -7.48 11.97
CA ARG A 27 -5.54 -8.93 11.82
C ARG A 27 -5.43 -9.39 10.37
N LEU A 28 -6.09 -8.70 9.43
CA LEU A 28 -6.08 -9.05 8.02
C LEU A 28 -4.69 -8.80 7.38
N GLY A 29 -4.06 -7.68 7.71
CA GLY A 29 -2.72 -7.36 7.22
C GLY A 29 -1.68 -8.38 7.69
N ALA A 30 -1.74 -8.80 8.96
CA ALA A 30 -0.84 -9.81 9.49
C ALA A 30 -1.00 -11.16 8.76
N VAL A 31 -2.23 -11.65 8.62
CA VAL A 31 -2.46 -12.96 8.00
C VAL A 31 -2.16 -13.00 6.50
N ILE A 32 -2.35 -11.88 5.78
CA ILE A 32 -1.93 -11.76 4.38
C ILE A 32 -0.40 -11.81 4.28
N VAL A 33 0.30 -11.12 5.17
CA VAL A 33 1.77 -11.18 5.23
C VAL A 33 2.26 -12.58 5.56
N GLU A 34 1.67 -13.26 6.55
CA GLU A 34 1.97 -14.66 6.86
C GLU A 34 1.80 -15.55 5.62
N ALA A 35 0.69 -15.43 4.89
CA ALA A 35 0.44 -16.20 3.68
C ALA A 35 1.51 -15.94 2.58
N ILE A 36 1.88 -14.68 2.35
CA ILE A 36 2.92 -14.32 1.37
C ILE A 36 4.28 -14.91 1.77
N VAL A 37 4.65 -14.81 3.05
CA VAL A 37 5.93 -15.31 3.54
C VAL A 37 6.00 -16.83 3.48
N LEU A 38 4.91 -17.52 3.85
CA LEU A 38 4.84 -18.98 3.76
C LEU A 38 4.95 -19.49 2.32
N GLU A 39 4.32 -18.80 1.34
CA GLU A 39 4.30 -19.27 -0.04
C GLU A 39 5.47 -18.79 -0.89
N TYR A 40 6.00 -17.59 -0.62
CA TYR A 40 6.94 -16.90 -1.50
C TYR A 40 8.19 -16.37 -0.79
N GLY A 41 8.24 -16.45 0.54
CA GLY A 41 9.36 -15.98 1.34
C GLY A 41 9.34 -14.48 1.64
N ARG A 42 10.31 -14.06 2.46
CA ARG A 42 10.43 -12.67 2.96
C ARG A 42 10.79 -11.68 1.85
N ASP A 43 11.68 -12.06 0.94
CA ASP A 43 12.13 -11.18 -0.15
C ASP A 43 10.97 -10.76 -1.05
N GLU A 44 10.07 -11.69 -1.37
CA GLU A 44 8.90 -11.37 -2.18
C GLU A 44 7.95 -10.40 -1.49
N LEU A 45 7.80 -10.51 -0.16
CA LEU A 45 7.06 -9.52 0.62
C LEU A 45 7.70 -8.13 0.51
N LEU A 46 9.03 -8.03 0.63
CA LEU A 46 9.73 -6.74 0.52
C LEU A 46 9.54 -6.12 -0.87
N ARG A 47 9.66 -6.91 -1.95
CA ARG A 47 9.38 -6.44 -3.32
C ARG A 47 7.96 -5.92 -3.49
N ARG A 48 6.98 -6.60 -2.90
CA ARG A 48 5.57 -6.21 -2.94
C ARG A 48 5.32 -4.91 -2.17
N LEU A 49 5.88 -4.77 -0.97
CA LEU A 49 5.82 -3.54 -0.19
C LEU A 49 6.51 -2.36 -0.90
N ALA A 50 7.55 -2.62 -1.68
CA ALA A 50 8.23 -1.62 -2.51
C ALA A 50 7.41 -1.23 -3.75
N HIS A 51 6.43 -2.05 -4.16
CA HIS A 51 5.63 -1.81 -5.35
C HIS A 51 4.38 -0.95 -5.01
N PRO A 52 4.30 0.30 -5.49
CA PRO A 52 3.30 1.26 -5.00
C PRO A 52 1.87 0.85 -5.31
N PHE A 53 1.62 0.33 -6.50
CA PHE A 53 0.30 -0.18 -6.89
C PHE A 53 -0.15 -1.37 -6.02
N TRP A 54 0.80 -2.26 -5.65
CA TRP A 54 0.49 -3.38 -4.77
C TRP A 54 0.20 -2.87 -3.37
N PHE A 55 1.04 -1.95 -2.86
CA PHE A 55 0.88 -1.35 -1.54
C PHE A 55 -0.47 -0.60 -1.42
N GLN A 56 -0.88 0.12 -2.47
CA GLN A 56 -2.18 0.78 -2.54
C GLN A 56 -3.34 -0.23 -2.52
N SER A 57 -3.23 -1.28 -3.34
CA SER A 57 -4.22 -2.36 -3.42
C SER A 57 -4.35 -3.11 -2.10
N PHE A 58 -3.22 -3.35 -1.42
CA PHE A 58 -3.17 -3.96 -0.09
C PHE A 58 -3.88 -3.09 0.94
N GLY A 59 -3.64 -1.77 0.92
CA GLY A 59 -4.39 -0.81 1.74
C GLY A 59 -5.89 -0.82 1.48
N ALA A 60 -6.29 -0.90 0.21
CA ALA A 60 -7.70 -0.95 -0.20
C ALA A 60 -8.40 -2.24 0.27
N VAL A 61 -7.77 -3.42 0.12
CA VAL A 61 -8.28 -4.69 0.68
C VAL A 61 -8.41 -4.59 2.20
N MET A 62 -7.53 -3.85 2.88
CA MET A 62 -7.64 -3.65 4.33
C MET A 62 -8.80 -2.72 4.75
N GLY A 63 -9.60 -2.20 3.81
CA GLY A 63 -10.78 -1.37 4.08
C GLY A 63 -10.50 0.13 4.16
N MET A 64 -9.36 0.57 3.62
CA MET A 64 -9.10 2.00 3.40
C MET A 64 -9.71 2.46 2.08
N ASP A 65 -10.13 3.72 2.02
CA ASP A 65 -10.56 4.31 0.75
C ASP A 65 -9.40 4.32 -0.25
N TRP A 66 -9.68 3.90 -1.48
CA TRP A 66 -8.68 3.47 -2.46
C TRP A 66 -7.70 4.54 -2.95
N HIS A 67 -8.02 5.82 -2.83
CA HIS A 67 -7.16 6.96 -3.19
C HIS A 67 -6.62 7.69 -1.94
N SER A 68 -6.79 7.13 -0.74
CA SER A 68 -6.51 7.88 0.48
C SER A 68 -5.01 7.96 0.81
N SER A 69 -4.50 9.17 1.04
CA SER A 69 -3.18 9.37 1.67
C SER A 69 -3.07 8.77 3.08
N GLY A 70 -4.20 8.43 3.70
CA GLY A 70 -4.25 7.70 4.96
C GLY A 70 -3.77 6.25 4.84
N ILE A 71 -3.71 5.67 3.63
CA ILE A 71 -3.30 4.27 3.40
C ILE A 71 -1.91 4.02 3.97
N THR A 72 -0.92 4.83 3.61
CA THR A 72 0.47 4.63 4.03
C THR A 72 0.61 4.60 5.54
N THR A 73 -0.03 5.55 6.22
CA THR A 73 -0.04 5.61 7.68
C THR A 73 -0.75 4.43 8.31
N SER A 74 -1.88 4.03 7.75
CA SER A 74 -2.75 3.03 8.35
C SER A 74 -2.23 1.62 8.15
N VAL A 75 -1.70 1.32 6.96
CA VAL A 75 -1.04 0.05 6.62
C VAL A 75 0.22 -0.13 7.45
N ILE A 76 1.15 0.83 7.47
CA ILE A 76 2.38 0.73 8.28
C ILE A 76 2.04 0.56 9.77
N GLY A 77 1.07 1.33 10.28
CA GLY A 77 0.61 1.18 11.66
C GLY A 77 -0.03 -0.18 11.96
N ALA A 78 -0.80 -0.74 11.02
CA ALA A 78 -1.43 -2.06 11.15
C ALA A 78 -0.39 -3.18 11.12
N LEU A 79 0.55 -3.15 10.15
CA LEU A 79 1.64 -4.12 10.06
C LEU A 79 2.53 -4.08 11.31
N LYS A 80 2.88 -2.89 11.80
CA LYS A 80 3.69 -2.76 13.03
C LYS A 80 3.06 -3.45 14.22
N ARG A 81 1.74 -3.30 14.41
CA ARG A 81 1.03 -3.97 15.51
C ARG A 81 0.82 -5.46 15.27
N GLY A 82 0.52 -5.84 14.02
CA GLY A 82 0.11 -7.19 13.67
C GLY A 82 1.27 -8.17 13.57
N LEU A 83 2.42 -7.69 13.09
CA LEU A 83 3.61 -8.52 12.89
C LEU A 83 4.51 -8.58 14.13
N ALA A 84 4.44 -7.61 15.05
CA ALA A 84 5.30 -7.62 16.25
C ALA A 84 5.19 -8.92 17.07
N PRO A 85 3.99 -9.47 17.36
CA PRO A 85 3.85 -10.75 18.07
C PRO A 85 4.34 -11.97 17.26
N LEU A 86 4.46 -11.83 15.93
CA LEU A 86 4.85 -12.90 15.01
C LEU A 86 6.30 -12.74 14.53
N SER A 87 7.00 -11.69 14.99
CA SER A 87 8.30 -11.28 14.45
C SER A 87 9.38 -12.34 14.57
N GLY A 88 9.37 -13.16 15.64
CA GLY A 88 10.32 -14.26 15.81
C GLY A 88 10.03 -15.47 14.90
N GLU A 89 8.77 -15.68 14.50
CA GLU A 89 8.40 -16.77 13.58
C GLU A 89 8.63 -16.35 12.13
N LEU A 90 8.21 -15.13 11.78
CA LEU A 90 8.27 -14.62 10.41
C LEU A 90 9.61 -14.00 10.08
N GLY A 91 10.40 -13.63 11.08
CA GLY A 91 11.65 -12.89 10.92
C GLY A 91 11.46 -11.57 10.18
N ILE A 92 10.39 -10.84 10.51
CA ILE A 92 10.02 -9.54 9.93
C ILE A 92 9.76 -8.55 11.07
N HIS A 93 10.40 -7.38 10.98
CA HIS A 93 10.33 -6.31 11.96
C HIS A 93 9.91 -5.01 11.26
N VAL A 94 8.90 -4.34 11.82
CA VAL A 94 8.40 -3.06 11.30
C VAL A 94 8.75 -1.96 12.29
N CYS A 95 9.61 -1.04 11.87
CA CYS A 95 10.06 0.11 12.63
C CYS A 95 9.49 1.42 12.07
N GLY A 96 9.48 2.44 12.92
CA GLY A 96 9.04 3.78 12.54
C GLY A 96 7.52 3.99 12.63
N GLY A 97 7.03 4.98 11.89
CA GLY A 97 5.65 5.44 11.88
C GLY A 97 5.58 6.97 11.71
N ARG A 98 4.59 7.61 12.33
CA ARG A 98 4.44 9.09 12.31
C ARG A 98 5.07 9.76 13.52
N GLY A 99 5.46 11.02 13.35
CA GLY A 99 5.86 11.91 14.46
C GLY A 99 6.99 11.31 15.29
N ARG A 100 6.75 11.07 16.59
CA ARG A 100 7.76 10.48 17.49
C ARG A 100 8.25 9.11 17.02
N HIS A 101 7.39 8.31 16.39
CA HIS A 101 7.77 6.97 15.92
C HIS A 101 8.72 7.05 14.73
N SER A 102 8.50 7.99 13.79
CA SER A 102 9.46 8.27 12.71
C SER A 102 10.86 8.57 13.27
N ARG A 103 10.93 9.47 14.26
CA ARG A 103 12.20 9.87 14.91
C ARG A 103 12.87 8.76 15.72
N ALA A 104 12.10 7.79 16.21
CA ALA A 104 12.60 6.66 16.99
C ALA A 104 13.10 5.49 16.13
N THR A 105 12.91 5.52 14.80
CA THR A 105 13.28 4.41 13.90
C THR A 105 14.74 3.96 14.06
N PRO A 106 15.74 4.86 14.16
CA PRO A 106 17.13 4.44 14.36
C PRO A 106 17.34 3.61 15.64
N GLN A 107 16.69 3.98 16.74
CA GLN A 107 16.77 3.25 18.00
C GLN A 107 16.02 1.92 17.93
N GLU A 108 14.85 1.90 17.28
CA GLU A 108 14.10 0.66 17.05
C GLU A 108 14.92 -0.34 16.22
N LEU A 109 15.63 0.11 15.18
CA LEU A 109 16.50 -0.72 14.33
C LEU A 109 17.73 -1.24 15.08
N ALA A 110 18.36 -0.41 15.92
CA ALA A 110 19.44 -0.87 16.80
C ALA A 110 18.96 -2.01 17.70
N ALA A 111 17.81 -1.83 18.36
CA ALA A 111 17.22 -2.85 19.23
C ALA A 111 16.77 -4.10 18.48
N VAL A 112 16.37 -4.00 17.20
CA VAL A 112 16.12 -5.16 16.34
C VAL A 112 17.43 -5.90 16.09
N GLY A 113 18.49 -5.19 15.70
CA GLY A 113 19.81 -5.76 15.46
C GLY A 113 20.36 -6.54 16.67
N ASP A 114 20.24 -5.95 17.87
CA ASP A 114 20.65 -6.59 19.12
C ASP A 114 19.90 -7.91 19.39
N ARG A 115 18.64 -8.02 18.98
CA ARG A 115 17.81 -9.21 19.22
C ARG A 115 18.08 -10.35 18.23
N ILE A 116 18.36 -10.03 16.96
CA ILE A 116 18.41 -11.03 15.88
C ILE A 116 19.83 -11.22 15.30
N GLY A 117 20.81 -10.45 15.76
CA GLY A 117 22.22 -10.63 15.40
C GLY A 117 22.64 -9.96 14.08
N ILE A 118 22.00 -8.86 13.70
CA ILE A 118 22.39 -8.04 12.51
C ILE A 118 22.91 -6.67 12.93
N ASP A 119 23.66 -5.98 12.05
CA ASP A 119 24.18 -4.63 12.32
C ASP A 119 23.06 -3.57 12.32
N GLY A 120 22.36 -3.47 13.45
CA GLY A 120 21.29 -2.50 13.67
C GLY A 120 21.78 -1.04 13.61
N MET A 121 23.06 -0.79 13.86
CA MET A 121 23.64 0.56 13.76
C MET A 121 23.89 0.96 12.30
N ALA A 122 24.28 0.04 11.44
CA ALA A 122 24.29 0.26 9.99
C ALA A 122 22.89 0.54 9.45
N LEU A 123 21.88 -0.25 9.86
CA LEU A 123 20.50 -0.02 9.48
C LEU A 123 19.97 1.34 9.98
N ALA A 124 20.34 1.74 11.20
CA ALA A 124 20.03 3.06 11.73
C ALA A 124 20.65 4.20 10.89
N ARG A 125 21.86 4.01 10.35
CA ARG A 125 22.47 4.95 9.38
C ARG A 125 21.70 4.97 8.07
N VAL A 126 21.34 3.80 7.52
CA VAL A 126 20.53 3.67 6.30
C VAL A 126 19.19 4.40 6.45
N SER A 127 18.46 4.17 7.55
CA SER A 127 17.19 4.83 7.85
C SER A 127 17.32 6.36 7.81
N ARG A 128 18.36 6.92 8.45
CA ARG A 128 18.62 8.37 8.42
C ARG A 128 18.94 8.86 7.02
N LEU A 129 19.73 8.13 6.25
CA LEU A 129 20.13 8.51 4.90
C LEU A 129 18.92 8.54 3.96
N VAL A 130 18.11 7.48 3.97
CA VAL A 130 16.85 7.39 3.20
C VAL A 130 15.91 8.56 3.55
N ALA A 131 15.72 8.86 4.83
CA ALA A 131 14.91 10.00 5.25
C ALA A 131 15.49 11.35 4.78
N LYS A 132 16.82 11.51 4.76
CA LYS A 132 17.48 12.72 4.28
C LYS A 132 17.42 12.88 2.76
N VAL A 133 17.51 11.80 2.01
CA VAL A 133 17.37 11.85 0.55
C VAL A 133 15.98 12.37 0.19
N ASP A 134 14.93 11.78 0.75
CA ASP A 134 13.55 12.13 0.41
C ASP A 134 13.14 13.53 0.88
N ASN A 135 13.74 14.02 1.98
CA ASN A 135 13.40 15.33 2.54
C ASN A 135 14.31 16.47 2.10
N ALA A 136 15.55 16.22 1.66
CA ALA A 136 16.54 17.27 1.42
C ALA A 136 17.24 17.17 0.06
N ALA A 137 17.46 15.97 -0.47
CA ALA A 137 18.05 15.79 -1.80
C ALA A 137 16.99 15.92 -2.91
N VAL A 138 15.75 15.48 -2.64
CA VAL A 138 14.59 15.70 -3.51
C VAL A 138 13.82 16.91 -3.00
N GLN A 139 14.05 18.09 -3.59
CA GLN A 139 13.41 19.35 -3.18
C GLN A 139 12.14 19.59 -3.99
N ASP A 140 11.14 18.78 -3.74
CA ASP A 140 9.85 18.78 -4.42
C ASP A 140 8.74 19.52 -3.64
N GLY A 141 9.08 20.07 -2.49
CA GLY A 141 8.14 20.77 -1.61
C GLY A 141 7.28 19.85 -0.75
N PHE A 142 7.62 18.56 -0.58
CA PHE A 142 6.96 17.66 0.34
C PHE A 142 7.83 17.41 1.58
N ASP A 143 7.32 17.79 2.76
CA ASP A 143 8.00 17.53 4.01
C ASP A 143 7.68 16.13 4.54
N LEU A 144 8.71 15.40 4.99
CA LEU A 144 8.55 14.03 5.45
C LEU A 144 7.65 13.94 6.69
N TYR A 145 6.55 13.19 6.56
CA TYR A 145 5.51 13.04 7.57
C TYR A 145 5.48 11.65 8.22
N LEU A 146 5.79 10.62 7.44
CA LEU A 146 5.87 9.24 7.90
C LEU A 146 7.15 8.57 7.39
N HIS A 147 7.78 7.79 8.26
CA HIS A 147 8.90 6.92 7.90
C HIS A 147 8.58 5.50 8.39
N GLY A 148 8.33 4.57 7.48
CA GLY A 148 8.14 3.15 7.79
C GLY A 148 9.30 2.32 7.26
N PHE A 149 10.00 1.61 8.14
CA PHE A 149 11.16 0.78 7.79
C PHE A 149 10.84 -0.67 8.14
N ILE A 150 10.82 -1.56 7.15
CA ILE A 150 10.58 -2.99 7.35
C ILE A 150 11.87 -3.74 7.07
N VAL A 151 12.32 -4.55 8.01
CA VAL A 151 13.58 -5.31 7.94
C VAL A 151 13.35 -6.77 8.27
N THR A 152 14.10 -7.64 7.61
CA THR A 152 14.09 -9.09 7.81
C THR A 152 15.30 -9.53 8.63
N ASP A 153 15.28 -10.75 9.18
CA ASP A 153 16.44 -11.27 9.91
C ASP A 153 17.68 -11.47 9.02
N ASP A 154 17.50 -11.55 7.71
CA ASP A 154 18.61 -11.61 6.74
C ASP A 154 19.23 -10.22 6.46
N GLY A 155 18.69 -9.17 7.09
CA GLY A 155 19.13 -7.79 6.89
C GLY A 155 18.60 -7.11 5.62
N CYS A 156 17.80 -7.81 4.80
CA CYS A 156 17.08 -7.21 3.68
C CYS A 156 15.97 -6.30 4.19
N TRP A 157 15.73 -5.18 3.50
CA TRP A 157 14.79 -4.16 3.96
C TRP A 157 14.04 -3.44 2.82
N VAL A 158 12.90 -2.86 3.20
CA VAL A 158 12.10 -1.94 2.39
C VAL A 158 11.74 -0.73 3.25
N VAL A 159 11.79 0.47 2.66
CA VAL A 159 11.30 1.70 3.31
C VAL A 159 10.13 2.24 2.52
N VAL A 160 9.04 2.55 3.22
CA VAL A 160 7.89 3.27 2.66
C VAL A 160 7.73 4.57 3.44
N GLN A 161 7.98 5.69 2.77
CA GLN A 161 7.91 7.03 3.33
C GLN A 161 6.72 7.79 2.77
N GLN A 162 6.19 8.76 3.53
CA GLN A 162 5.22 9.72 3.01
C GLN A 162 5.63 11.14 3.34
N GLY A 163 5.81 11.97 2.31
CA GLY A 163 5.90 13.42 2.39
C GLY A 163 4.54 14.09 2.22
N MET A 164 4.41 15.31 2.73
CA MET A 164 3.18 16.10 2.70
C MET A 164 3.50 17.52 2.23
N ASN A 165 2.66 18.05 1.33
CA ASN A 165 2.70 19.46 0.96
C ASN A 165 1.42 20.13 1.50
N GLY A 166 1.59 21.03 2.48
CA GLY A 166 0.48 21.71 3.15
C GLY A 166 -0.29 22.65 2.22
N ASP A 167 0.43 23.41 1.39
CA ASP A 167 -0.12 24.42 0.50
C ASP A 167 -1.00 23.79 -0.60
N ARG A 168 -0.52 22.67 -1.17
CA ARG A 168 -1.21 21.93 -2.24
C ARG A 168 -2.20 20.91 -1.71
N ARG A 169 -2.21 20.67 -0.39
CA ARG A 169 -2.98 19.60 0.25
C ARG A 169 -2.81 18.23 -0.42
N GLN A 170 -1.56 17.88 -0.72
CA GLN A 170 -1.18 16.61 -1.36
C GLN A 170 -0.22 15.80 -0.48
N ALA A 171 -0.22 14.48 -0.64
CA ALA A 171 0.83 13.60 -0.14
C ALA A 171 1.63 13.00 -1.29
N ARG A 172 2.89 12.67 -0.98
CA ARG A 172 3.80 11.93 -1.86
C ARG A 172 4.35 10.73 -1.12
N ARG A 173 4.31 9.52 -1.70
CA ARG A 173 4.87 8.31 -1.12
C ARG A 173 6.16 7.94 -1.82
N TYR A 174 7.18 7.55 -1.07
CA TYR A 174 8.47 7.12 -1.61
C TYR A 174 8.72 5.68 -1.17
N HIS A 175 9.12 4.81 -2.09
CA HIS A 175 9.48 3.43 -1.78
C HIS A 175 10.95 3.18 -2.10
N TRP A 176 11.60 2.46 -1.21
CA TRP A 176 12.98 2.02 -1.32
C TRP A 176 13.05 0.53 -1.06
N LEU A 177 13.92 -0.17 -1.79
CA LEU A 177 14.17 -1.60 -1.61
C LEU A 177 15.68 -1.82 -1.54
N SER A 178 16.14 -2.66 -0.61
CA SER A 178 17.57 -2.97 -0.49
C SER A 178 18.10 -3.82 -1.64
N GLU A 179 17.25 -4.68 -2.22
CA GLU A 179 17.59 -5.54 -3.35
C GLU A 179 18.02 -4.69 -4.56
N GLY A 180 19.27 -4.86 -5.00
CA GLY A 180 19.82 -4.14 -6.16
C GLY A 180 20.16 -2.66 -5.91
N LEU A 181 20.14 -2.19 -4.66
CA LEU A 181 20.52 -0.81 -4.34
C LEU A 181 22.04 -0.62 -4.35
N GLU A 182 22.54 0.08 -5.36
CA GLU A 182 23.98 0.36 -5.51
C GLU A 182 24.40 1.71 -4.89
N SER A 183 23.47 2.65 -4.77
CA SER A 183 23.74 4.01 -4.31
C SER A 183 22.48 4.65 -3.71
N PHE A 184 22.66 5.52 -2.71
CA PHE A 184 21.57 6.30 -2.10
C PHE A 184 21.28 7.62 -2.80
N VAL A 185 22.09 8.00 -3.80
CA VAL A 185 22.01 9.32 -4.47
C VAL A 185 22.12 9.21 -6.00
N ASP A 186 21.88 8.03 -6.54
CA ASP A 186 21.94 7.76 -7.99
C ASP A 186 20.67 7.05 -8.47
N THR A 187 19.58 7.81 -8.50
CA THR A 187 18.21 7.34 -8.80
C THR A 187 17.85 6.11 -7.93
N PRO A 188 17.83 6.27 -6.60
CA PRO A 188 17.86 5.16 -5.65
C PRO A 188 16.47 4.58 -5.34
N HIS A 189 15.41 5.32 -5.66
CA HIS A 189 14.04 4.95 -5.34
C HIS A 189 13.56 3.77 -6.18
N ALA A 190 12.92 2.82 -5.52
CA ALA A 190 12.10 1.84 -6.22
C ALA A 190 10.85 2.52 -6.80
N ALA A 191 10.27 3.49 -6.10
CA ALA A 191 9.10 4.24 -6.57
C ALA A 191 8.99 5.62 -5.92
N ILE A 192 8.44 6.60 -6.65
CA ILE A 192 8.01 7.91 -6.10
C ILE A 192 6.61 8.25 -6.59
N GLU A 193 5.65 8.21 -5.69
CA GLU A 193 4.20 8.39 -5.87
C GLU A 193 3.74 9.79 -5.48
N GLY A 194 3.28 10.61 -6.43
CA GLY A 194 2.72 11.93 -6.17
C GLY A 194 2.75 12.81 -7.42
N HIS A 195 1.90 13.84 -7.47
CA HIS A 195 1.73 14.67 -8.67
C HIS A 195 3.04 15.31 -9.09
N GLY A 196 3.34 15.32 -10.39
CA GLY A 196 4.48 16.04 -10.94
C GLY A 196 4.48 17.51 -10.49
N GLN A 197 5.59 17.98 -9.92
CA GLN A 197 5.70 19.37 -9.43
C GLN A 197 6.32 20.31 -10.48
N GLY A 198 6.41 19.87 -11.73
CA GLY A 198 7.22 20.55 -12.74
C GLY A 198 8.72 20.39 -12.46
N ARG A 199 9.48 21.47 -12.63
CA ARG A 199 10.94 21.46 -12.44
C ARG A 199 11.29 21.58 -10.96
N ILE A 200 12.02 20.60 -10.44
CA ILE A 200 12.49 20.54 -9.06
C ILE A 200 14.01 20.39 -9.02
N VAL A 201 14.62 20.68 -7.87
CA VAL A 201 16.02 20.30 -7.61
C VAL A 201 16.03 18.87 -7.08
N ASN A 202 16.66 17.95 -7.80
CA ASN A 202 16.81 16.55 -7.38
C ASN A 202 18.29 16.16 -7.39
N LEU A 203 18.95 16.29 -6.24
CA LEU A 203 20.34 15.87 -6.05
C LEU A 203 20.48 14.35 -5.93
N ALA A 204 19.39 13.60 -5.79
CA ALA A 204 19.41 12.14 -5.78
C ALA A 204 19.34 11.52 -7.19
N ASP A 205 19.18 12.33 -8.24
CA ASP A 205 19.20 11.87 -9.62
C ASP A 205 20.64 11.54 -10.09
N ARG A 206 20.78 10.52 -10.95
CA ARG A 206 22.06 10.20 -11.62
C ARG A 206 22.73 11.41 -12.25
N ARG A 207 21.92 12.23 -12.94
CA ARG A 207 22.39 13.41 -13.68
C ARG A 207 22.98 14.48 -12.76
N ALA A 208 22.62 14.47 -11.48
CA ALA A 208 23.15 15.41 -10.51
C ALA A 208 24.56 15.03 -9.99
N ALA A 209 25.19 13.95 -10.46
CA ALA A 209 26.50 13.51 -10.00
C ALA A 209 27.57 14.61 -10.06
N GLN A 210 27.68 15.31 -11.20
CA GLN A 210 28.63 16.41 -11.34
C GLN A 210 28.28 17.58 -10.41
N SER A 211 26.99 17.89 -10.25
CA SER A 211 26.54 18.94 -9.34
C SER A 211 26.93 18.62 -7.88
N ARG A 212 26.72 17.38 -7.43
CA ARG A 212 27.15 16.92 -6.09
C ARG A 212 28.66 17.03 -5.90
N ALA A 213 29.45 16.60 -6.88
CA ALA A 213 30.91 16.70 -6.82
C ALA A 213 31.37 18.16 -6.69
N ARG A 214 30.84 19.06 -7.53
CA ARG A 214 31.16 20.49 -7.46
C ARG A 214 30.71 21.15 -6.16
N GLN A 215 29.59 20.72 -5.56
CA GLN A 215 29.17 21.22 -4.24
C GLN A 215 30.16 20.85 -3.14
N LEU A 216 30.72 19.63 -3.19
CA LEU A 216 31.75 19.19 -2.24
C LEU A 216 33.08 19.93 -2.45
N GLU A 217 33.50 20.13 -3.70
CA GLU A 217 34.68 20.93 -4.05
C GLU A 217 34.51 22.38 -3.56
N LEU A 218 33.37 23.01 -3.85
CA LEU A 218 33.08 24.37 -3.41
C LEU A 218 33.09 24.49 -1.89
N LEU A 219 32.54 23.49 -1.18
CA LEU A 219 32.57 23.45 0.28
C LEU A 219 34.00 23.29 0.81
N ALA A 220 34.83 22.49 0.16
CA ALA A 220 36.24 22.30 0.53
C ALA A 220 37.05 23.58 0.30
N ASP A 221 36.83 24.27 -0.82
CA ASP A 221 37.61 25.44 -1.25
C ASP A 221 37.19 26.72 -0.52
N ALA A 222 35.88 27.01 -0.47
CA ALA A 222 35.36 28.27 0.06
C ALA A 222 34.88 28.18 1.52
N GLY A 223 34.58 26.97 2.00
CA GLY A 223 33.96 26.75 3.30
C GLY A 223 32.53 27.31 3.41
N PRO A 224 31.79 26.97 4.49
CA PRO A 224 30.41 27.42 4.68
C PRO A 224 30.26 28.96 4.65
N THR A 225 31.20 29.67 5.27
CA THR A 225 31.20 31.14 5.35
C THR A 225 31.47 31.79 3.98
N GLY A 226 32.36 31.21 3.17
CA GLY A 226 32.64 31.70 1.82
C GLY A 226 31.44 31.49 0.89
N ILE A 227 30.79 30.32 0.98
CA ILE A 227 29.56 30.03 0.23
C ILE A 227 28.44 31.01 0.59
N ALA A 228 28.20 31.25 1.88
CA ALA A 228 27.16 32.19 2.32
C ALA A 228 27.39 33.61 1.79
N ARG A 229 28.64 34.06 1.75
CA ARG A 229 29.02 35.37 1.19
C ARG A 229 28.76 35.46 -0.31
N GLU A 230 29.06 34.39 -1.05
CA GLU A 230 28.84 34.36 -2.49
C GLU A 230 27.36 34.24 -2.85
N LEU A 231 26.59 33.46 -2.09
CA LEU A 231 25.14 33.38 -2.24
C LEU A 231 24.47 34.76 -2.05
N ALA A 232 24.87 35.50 -1.02
CA ALA A 232 24.37 36.86 -0.79
C ALA A 232 24.69 37.85 -1.93
N ARG A 233 25.75 37.59 -2.72
CA ARG A 233 26.05 38.36 -3.95
C ARG A 233 25.19 37.94 -5.13
N LEU A 234 24.90 36.64 -5.26
CA LEU A 234 24.12 36.07 -6.36
C LEU A 234 22.62 36.33 -6.23
N GLU A 235 22.08 36.34 -5.01
CA GLU A 235 20.66 36.66 -4.74
C GLU A 235 20.28 38.10 -5.16
N GLY A 236 21.26 38.95 -5.49
CA GLY A 236 21.07 40.25 -6.15
C GLY A 236 20.93 40.22 -7.68
N LYS A 237 20.99 39.06 -8.35
CA LYS A 237 20.88 38.91 -9.81
C LYS A 237 20.01 37.71 -10.21
N THR A 238 18.85 37.96 -10.80
CA THR A 238 17.89 36.94 -11.26
C THR A 238 18.34 36.28 -12.58
N ALA A 239 18.30 34.95 -12.63
CA ALA A 239 18.65 34.16 -13.83
C ALA A 239 17.41 33.60 -14.55
N THR A 240 17.45 33.64 -15.88
CA THR A 240 16.48 33.09 -16.85
C THR A 240 16.75 31.62 -17.20
N ALA A 241 15.75 30.90 -17.71
CA ALA A 241 15.80 29.46 -18.03
C ALA A 241 15.48 29.16 -19.50
N PRO A 242 15.95 28.01 -20.04
CA PRO A 242 15.13 27.27 -21.00
C PRO A 242 15.05 25.73 -20.82
N ALA A 243 13.87 25.24 -21.24
CA ALA A 243 13.42 24.00 -21.93
C ALA A 243 13.80 22.55 -21.50
N THR A 244 12.74 21.89 -21.00
CA THR A 244 12.13 20.57 -21.33
C THR A 244 12.95 19.26 -21.35
N GLU A 245 12.51 18.30 -20.53
CA GLU A 245 13.02 16.93 -20.38
C GLU A 245 11.91 15.87 -20.52
N PRO A 246 12.26 14.58 -20.76
CA PRO A 246 11.33 13.53 -21.15
C PRO A 246 10.54 12.94 -19.97
N LEU A 247 9.29 12.57 -20.22
CA LEU A 247 8.34 12.04 -19.24
C LEU A 247 8.59 10.56 -18.89
N LEU A 248 8.61 10.30 -17.58
CA LEU A 248 8.50 8.98 -16.95
C LEU A 248 7.05 8.45 -17.06
N PRO A 249 6.81 7.13 -17.00
CA PRO A 249 5.45 6.59 -16.94
C PRO A 249 4.75 7.06 -15.65
N HIS A 250 3.54 7.59 -15.79
CA HIS A 250 2.87 8.46 -14.83
C HIS A 250 1.49 7.90 -14.54
N LEU A 251 1.21 7.47 -13.30
CA LEU A 251 -0.14 7.22 -12.83
C LEU A 251 -0.68 8.51 -12.21
N VAL A 252 -1.80 9.00 -12.72
CA VAL A 252 -2.59 10.08 -12.11
C VAL A 252 -3.76 9.43 -11.39
N LEU A 253 -3.84 9.54 -10.06
CA LEU A 253 -5.12 9.27 -9.39
C LEU A 253 -5.98 10.53 -9.43
N PRO A 254 -7.28 10.40 -9.75
CA PRO A 254 -8.16 11.55 -9.91
C PRO A 254 -8.55 12.16 -8.55
N ASP A 255 -8.86 13.45 -8.55
CA ASP A 255 -9.25 14.24 -7.36
C ASP A 255 -10.63 13.85 -6.78
N HIS A 256 -11.29 12.81 -7.32
CA HIS A 256 -12.65 12.42 -6.94
C HIS A 256 -12.69 11.27 -5.94
N HIS A 257 -13.65 11.31 -5.02
CA HIS A 257 -13.74 10.32 -3.94
C HIS A 257 -14.43 9.01 -4.34
N ASP A 258 -15.34 9.05 -5.31
CA ASP A 258 -16.15 7.93 -5.75
C ASP A 258 -15.38 6.93 -6.62
N VAL A 259 -15.67 5.63 -6.50
CA VAL A 259 -15.10 4.62 -7.42
C VAL A 259 -15.96 4.61 -8.68
N ARG A 260 -15.39 5.03 -9.81
CA ARG A 260 -16.07 5.05 -11.10
C ARG A 260 -15.66 3.85 -11.96
N ALA A 261 -16.46 3.57 -12.99
CA ALA A 261 -16.13 2.52 -13.97
C ALA A 261 -14.76 2.77 -14.65
N ALA A 262 -14.36 4.04 -14.84
CA ALA A 262 -13.05 4.37 -15.39
C ALA A 262 -11.86 4.03 -14.48
N ASP A 263 -12.10 3.87 -13.17
CA ASP A 263 -11.07 3.57 -12.17
C ASP A 263 -10.83 2.04 -12.01
N VAL A 264 -11.63 1.21 -12.68
CA VAL A 264 -11.67 -0.25 -12.51
C VAL A 264 -11.57 -0.96 -13.86
N VAL A 265 -10.74 -2.01 -13.93
CA VAL A 265 -10.73 -2.88 -15.12
C VAL A 265 -11.86 -3.91 -15.00
N ASP A 266 -13.03 -3.60 -15.56
CA ASP A 266 -14.27 -4.38 -15.45
C ASP A 266 -14.10 -5.89 -15.69
N ARG A 267 -13.39 -6.28 -16.77
CA ARG A 267 -13.14 -7.69 -17.09
C ARG A 267 -12.44 -8.46 -15.97
N ARG A 268 -11.55 -7.79 -15.21
CA ARG A 268 -10.83 -8.42 -14.09
C ARG A 268 -11.72 -8.53 -12.87
N LEU A 269 -12.55 -7.52 -12.63
CA LEU A 269 -13.55 -7.54 -11.56
C LEU A 269 -14.60 -8.63 -11.80
N HIS A 270 -15.17 -8.71 -13.00
CA HIS A 270 -16.14 -9.72 -13.38
C HIS A 270 -15.55 -11.13 -13.27
N ALA A 271 -14.30 -11.31 -13.68
CA ALA A 271 -13.64 -12.60 -13.56
C ALA A 271 -13.39 -13.03 -12.10
N ALA A 272 -12.98 -12.11 -11.22
CA ALA A 272 -12.87 -12.37 -9.78
C ALA A 272 -14.23 -12.75 -9.16
N PHE A 273 -15.30 -12.04 -9.54
CA PHE A 273 -16.65 -12.34 -9.04
C PHE A 273 -17.24 -13.62 -9.62
N ALA A 274 -16.93 -13.95 -10.87
CA ALA A 274 -17.35 -15.18 -11.51
C ALA A 274 -16.62 -16.41 -10.95
N ALA A 275 -15.32 -16.27 -10.66
CA ALA A 275 -14.57 -17.31 -9.95
C ALA A 275 -15.19 -17.60 -8.57
N ALA A 276 -15.69 -16.56 -7.92
CA ALA A 276 -16.42 -16.67 -6.66
C ALA A 276 -17.85 -17.23 -6.77
N ALA A 277 -18.53 -17.01 -7.90
CA ALA A 277 -19.95 -17.35 -8.07
C ALA A 277 -20.19 -18.75 -8.64
N ASP A 278 -19.46 -19.15 -9.69
CA ASP A 278 -19.86 -20.30 -10.51
C ASP A 278 -18.86 -21.46 -10.54
N ARG A 279 -17.60 -21.27 -10.09
CA ARG A 279 -16.50 -22.24 -10.31
C ARG A 279 -15.38 -22.16 -9.29
N GLY A 280 -15.67 -22.22 -7.98
CA GLY A 280 -14.62 -22.52 -7.01
C GLY A 280 -13.94 -23.86 -7.39
N PRO A 281 -12.63 -24.07 -7.10
CA PRO A 281 -12.00 -25.38 -7.31
C PRO A 281 -12.80 -26.50 -6.59
N ALA A 282 -12.69 -27.77 -7.02
CA ALA A 282 -13.52 -28.84 -6.43
C ALA A 282 -13.33 -29.01 -4.91
N ASP A 283 -12.16 -28.60 -4.41
CA ASP A 283 -11.77 -28.54 -2.99
C ASP A 283 -12.22 -27.25 -2.26
N PHE A 284 -12.87 -26.32 -2.96
CA PHE A 284 -13.43 -25.09 -2.38
C PHE A 284 -14.61 -25.37 -1.44
N ALA A 285 -15.16 -26.59 -1.49
CA ALA A 285 -16.23 -27.03 -0.60
C ALA A 285 -15.86 -26.86 0.87
N GLU A 286 -14.62 -27.20 1.27
CA GLU A 286 -14.19 -27.04 2.67
C GLU A 286 -14.17 -25.58 3.13
N LEU A 287 -13.79 -24.67 2.23
CA LEU A 287 -13.81 -23.23 2.50
C LEU A 287 -15.24 -22.68 2.61
N LEU A 288 -16.18 -23.23 1.82
CA LEU A 288 -17.60 -22.90 1.88
C LEU A 288 -18.31 -23.47 3.12
N LEU A 289 -17.80 -24.57 3.69
CA LEU A 289 -18.34 -25.19 4.90
C LEU A 289 -18.04 -24.37 6.16
N VAL A 290 -17.17 -23.35 6.09
CA VAL A 290 -16.94 -22.42 7.20
C VAL A 290 -18.24 -21.63 7.46
N PRO A 291 -18.84 -21.74 8.67
CA PRO A 291 -20.10 -21.06 8.98
C PRO A 291 -20.02 -19.55 8.73
N GLY A 292 -21.01 -19.01 8.02
CA GLY A 292 -21.07 -17.58 7.67
C GLY A 292 -20.33 -17.19 6.38
N VAL A 293 -19.59 -18.10 5.75
CA VAL A 293 -19.01 -17.88 4.42
C VAL A 293 -20.09 -18.03 3.36
N GLY A 294 -20.61 -16.90 2.91
CA GLY A 294 -21.52 -16.81 1.76
C GLY A 294 -20.83 -16.23 0.52
N ALA A 295 -21.55 -16.16 -0.59
CA ALA A 295 -21.06 -15.68 -1.88
C ALA A 295 -20.33 -14.32 -1.81
N ARG A 296 -20.75 -13.41 -0.92
CA ARG A 296 -20.10 -12.11 -0.74
C ARG A 296 -18.72 -12.20 -0.08
N THR A 297 -18.53 -13.12 0.87
CA THR A 297 -17.23 -13.43 1.47
C THR A 297 -16.30 -14.06 0.44
N VAL A 298 -16.81 -14.95 -0.40
CA VAL A 298 -16.04 -15.56 -1.49
C VAL A 298 -15.55 -14.49 -2.49
N ARG A 299 -16.40 -13.52 -2.85
CA ARG A 299 -15.98 -12.39 -3.70
C ARG A 299 -14.85 -11.55 -3.08
N ALA A 300 -14.91 -11.32 -1.76
CA ALA A 300 -13.83 -10.63 -1.05
C ALA A 300 -12.52 -11.46 -1.07
N LEU A 301 -12.64 -12.78 -0.84
CA LEU A 301 -11.51 -13.71 -0.88
C LEU A 301 -10.85 -13.77 -2.26
N ALA A 302 -11.59 -13.64 -3.37
CA ALA A 302 -11.00 -13.61 -4.70
C ALA A 302 -10.07 -12.40 -4.91
N LEU A 303 -10.44 -11.23 -4.40
CA LEU A 303 -9.60 -10.03 -4.45
C LEU A 303 -8.41 -10.12 -3.48
N VAL A 304 -8.60 -10.72 -2.30
CA VAL A 304 -7.51 -11.00 -1.35
C VAL A 304 -6.52 -12.00 -1.95
N ALA A 305 -7.01 -13.05 -2.61
CA ALA A 305 -6.18 -14.04 -3.29
C ALA A 305 -5.30 -13.39 -4.37
N GLU A 306 -5.83 -12.44 -5.14
CA GLU A 306 -5.01 -11.72 -6.12
C GLU A 306 -3.96 -10.81 -5.44
N VAL A 307 -4.23 -10.25 -4.26
CA VAL A 307 -3.19 -9.54 -3.46
C VAL A 307 -2.08 -10.50 -3.00
N VAL A 308 -2.41 -11.75 -2.67
CA VAL A 308 -1.44 -12.78 -2.23
C VAL A 308 -0.68 -13.38 -3.43
N HIS A 309 -1.32 -13.69 -4.54
CA HIS A 309 -0.72 -14.47 -5.64
C HIS A 309 -0.49 -13.68 -6.94
N GLY A 310 -1.04 -12.46 -7.05
CA GLY A 310 -1.00 -11.63 -8.24
C GLY A 310 0.41 -11.14 -8.59
N ALA A 311 0.73 -11.15 -9.90
CA ALA A 311 1.95 -10.53 -10.40
C ALA A 311 1.82 -8.99 -10.41
N PRO A 312 2.94 -8.22 -10.33
CA PRO A 312 2.92 -6.76 -10.22
C PRO A 312 2.06 -6.03 -11.28
N CYS A 313 1.98 -6.53 -12.52
CA CYS A 313 1.20 -5.93 -13.61
C CYS A 313 -0.33 -5.96 -13.39
N ARG A 314 -0.80 -6.67 -12.37
CA ARG A 314 -2.22 -6.84 -12.07
C ARG A 314 -2.80 -5.77 -11.16
N PHE A 315 -1.93 -4.93 -10.58
CA PHE A 315 -2.30 -3.91 -9.61
C PHE A 315 -2.45 -2.51 -10.23
N SER A 316 -2.46 -2.41 -11.57
CA SER A 316 -2.63 -1.14 -12.30
C SER A 316 -3.93 -0.39 -11.95
N ASP A 317 -4.93 -1.10 -11.42
CA ASP A 317 -6.25 -0.60 -11.03
C ASP A 317 -6.54 -0.82 -9.53
N PRO A 318 -5.86 -0.08 -8.62
CA PRO A 318 -5.98 -0.30 -7.17
C PRO A 318 -7.40 -0.09 -6.62
N ALA A 319 -8.23 0.73 -7.29
CA ALA A 319 -9.62 0.97 -6.91
C ALA A 319 -10.44 -0.33 -6.85
N ARG A 320 -10.16 -1.30 -7.75
CA ARG A 320 -10.84 -2.59 -7.79
C ARG A 320 -10.77 -3.34 -6.46
N PHE A 321 -9.65 -3.22 -5.75
CA PHE A 321 -9.42 -3.95 -4.50
C PHE A 321 -10.23 -3.40 -3.32
N SER A 322 -10.69 -2.15 -3.39
CA SER A 322 -11.64 -1.61 -2.42
C SER A 322 -13.02 -2.27 -2.48
N LEU A 323 -13.34 -2.98 -3.56
CA LEU A 323 -14.56 -3.80 -3.68
C LEU A 323 -14.49 -5.10 -2.85
N ALA A 324 -13.37 -5.38 -2.16
CA ALA A 324 -13.30 -6.49 -1.22
C ALA A 324 -14.08 -6.16 0.06
N HIS A 325 -13.77 -5.00 0.67
CA HIS A 325 -14.20 -4.64 2.02
C HIS A 325 -14.65 -3.18 2.16
N GLY A 326 -14.93 -2.49 1.06
CA GLY A 326 -15.39 -1.10 1.07
C GLY A 326 -14.33 -0.13 1.58
N GLY A 327 -14.79 1.03 2.05
CA GLY A 327 -13.94 2.08 2.59
C GLY A 327 -14.50 2.68 3.87
N LYS A 328 -13.62 3.18 4.73
CA LYS A 328 -13.99 3.82 6.00
C LYS A 328 -14.92 5.03 5.80
N ASP A 329 -14.81 5.73 4.67
CA ASP A 329 -15.60 6.91 4.34
C ASP A 329 -16.74 6.57 3.36
N ARG A 330 -17.10 5.29 3.25
CA ARG A 330 -18.13 4.75 2.33
C ARG A 330 -17.74 4.79 0.86
N HIS A 331 -16.46 4.80 0.53
CA HIS A 331 -15.97 4.76 -0.84
C HIS A 331 -15.20 3.45 -1.08
N PRO A 332 -15.75 2.50 -1.88
CA PRO A 332 -16.97 2.60 -2.69
C PRO A 332 -18.29 2.43 -1.91
N TYR A 333 -18.25 1.79 -0.74
CA TYR A 333 -19.39 1.59 0.14
C TYR A 333 -18.89 1.36 1.59
N PRO A 334 -19.77 1.39 2.61
CA PRO A 334 -19.40 1.19 4.01
C PRO A 334 -18.77 -0.18 4.24
N VAL A 335 -17.84 -0.29 5.19
CA VAL A 335 -17.14 -1.55 5.47
C VAL A 335 -18.13 -2.64 5.91
N PRO A 336 -18.26 -3.76 5.18
CA PRO A 336 -19.15 -4.85 5.53
C PRO A 336 -18.50 -5.71 6.63
N THR A 337 -18.67 -5.32 7.90
CA THR A 337 -17.88 -5.88 9.01
C THR A 337 -18.01 -7.39 9.18
N ARG A 338 -19.19 -7.97 8.90
CA ARG A 338 -19.41 -9.43 8.97
C ARG A 338 -18.60 -10.17 7.90
N VAL A 339 -18.63 -9.67 6.67
CA VAL A 339 -17.87 -10.21 5.53
C VAL A 339 -16.36 -10.10 5.78
N TYR A 340 -15.93 -8.96 6.34
CA TYR A 340 -14.54 -8.74 6.75
C TYR A 340 -14.09 -9.78 7.77
N ASP A 341 -14.87 -9.98 8.83
CA ASP A 341 -14.53 -10.92 9.91
C ASP A 341 -14.48 -12.37 9.41
N HIS A 342 -15.40 -12.77 8.52
CA HIS A 342 -15.33 -14.09 7.86
C HIS A 342 -14.10 -14.23 6.96
N THR A 343 -13.72 -13.18 6.22
CA THR A 343 -12.50 -13.19 5.39
C THR A 343 -11.25 -13.41 6.24
N ILE A 344 -11.15 -12.71 7.39
CA ILE A 344 -10.06 -12.91 8.35
C ILE A 344 -10.06 -14.36 8.87
N ALA A 345 -11.23 -14.89 9.23
CA ALA A 345 -11.34 -16.24 9.79
C ALA A 345 -10.85 -17.31 8.80
N VAL A 346 -11.26 -17.22 7.53
CA VAL A 346 -10.84 -18.13 6.46
C VAL A 346 -9.33 -18.04 6.23
N MET A 347 -8.79 -16.83 6.05
CA MET A 347 -7.35 -16.65 5.84
C MET A 347 -6.54 -17.18 7.03
N LYS A 348 -7.01 -16.94 8.26
CA LYS A 348 -6.33 -17.41 9.48
C LYS A 348 -6.35 -18.93 9.58
N SER A 349 -7.49 -19.56 9.28
CA SER A 349 -7.58 -21.03 9.22
C SER A 349 -6.56 -21.59 8.23
N ALA A 350 -6.52 -21.01 7.02
CA ALA A 350 -5.67 -21.50 5.94
C ALA A 350 -4.18 -21.41 6.31
N VAL A 351 -3.75 -20.26 6.86
CA VAL A 351 -2.37 -20.05 7.34
C VAL A 351 -2.03 -21.00 8.48
N VAL A 352 -2.90 -21.14 9.49
CA VAL A 352 -2.65 -22.03 10.63
C VAL A 352 -2.54 -23.49 10.19
N LYS A 353 -3.39 -23.93 9.27
CA LYS A 353 -3.32 -25.29 8.72
C LYS A 353 -2.06 -25.51 7.89
N ALA A 354 -1.69 -24.54 7.05
CA ALA A 354 -0.48 -24.63 6.22
C ALA A 354 0.80 -24.71 7.07
N LYS A 355 0.89 -23.95 8.18
CA LYS A 355 1.98 -24.06 9.16
C LYS A 355 2.10 -25.46 9.79
N LEU A 356 1.02 -26.24 9.77
CA LEU A 356 0.97 -27.63 10.25
C LEU A 356 1.13 -28.65 9.11
N GLY A 357 1.57 -28.23 7.93
CA GLY A 357 1.75 -29.08 6.74
C GLY A 357 0.45 -29.39 5.98
N ARG A 358 -0.68 -28.77 6.35
CA ARG A 358 -1.99 -28.93 5.69
C ARG A 358 -2.27 -27.76 4.78
N GLU A 359 -1.81 -27.87 3.54
CA GLU A 359 -1.80 -26.76 2.58
C GLU A 359 -3.09 -26.65 1.74
N GLU A 360 -4.09 -27.52 1.95
CA GLU A 360 -5.25 -27.61 1.06
C GLU A 360 -6.01 -26.27 0.94
N GLU A 361 -6.19 -25.57 2.07
CA GLU A 361 -6.92 -24.29 2.11
C GLU A 361 -6.14 -23.14 1.44
N LEU A 362 -4.83 -23.02 1.67
CA LEU A 362 -4.02 -22.01 0.97
C LEU A 362 -3.96 -22.32 -0.53
N ALA A 363 -3.83 -23.59 -0.89
CA ALA A 363 -3.87 -24.01 -2.28
C ALA A 363 -5.24 -23.70 -2.92
N ALA A 364 -6.35 -23.76 -2.16
CA ALA A 364 -7.68 -23.39 -2.64
C ALA A 364 -7.80 -21.88 -2.90
N ILE A 365 -7.21 -21.05 -2.04
CA ILE A 365 -7.11 -19.60 -2.25
C ILE A 365 -6.26 -19.28 -3.49
N ARG A 366 -5.13 -19.97 -3.68
CA ARG A 366 -4.30 -19.85 -4.89
C ARG A 366 -5.06 -20.23 -6.15
N ARG A 367 -5.81 -21.34 -6.11
CA ARG A 367 -6.66 -21.79 -7.22
C ARG A 367 -7.80 -20.82 -7.51
N LEU A 368 -8.35 -20.14 -6.51
CA LEU A 368 -9.37 -19.10 -6.69
C LEU A 368 -8.85 -17.94 -7.55
N ASP A 369 -7.64 -17.44 -7.29
CA ASP A 369 -6.98 -16.45 -8.14
C ASP A 369 -6.65 -17.01 -9.54
N ALA A 370 -6.14 -18.24 -9.63
CA ALA A 370 -5.88 -18.88 -10.93
C ALA A 370 -7.16 -19.00 -11.79
N GLN A 371 -8.30 -19.32 -11.17
CA GLN A 371 -9.59 -19.40 -11.83
C GLN A 371 -10.09 -18.01 -12.25
N ALA A 372 -9.92 -16.98 -11.41
CA ALA A 372 -10.22 -15.59 -11.79
C ALA A 372 -9.43 -15.18 -13.03
N ARG A 373 -8.16 -15.57 -13.14
CA ARG A 373 -7.36 -15.32 -14.35
C ARG A 373 -7.89 -16.06 -15.57
N ARG A 374 -8.34 -17.30 -15.41
CA ARG A 374 -8.91 -18.11 -16.51
C ARG A 374 -10.21 -17.52 -17.07
N LEU A 375 -11.02 -16.91 -16.21
CA LEU A 375 -12.30 -16.31 -16.58
C LEU A 375 -12.16 -14.88 -17.13
N GLU A 376 -10.97 -14.28 -17.04
CA GLU A 376 -10.70 -12.94 -17.57
C GLU A 376 -10.95 -12.90 -19.08
N GLY A 377 -11.87 -12.03 -19.51
CA GLY A 377 -12.25 -11.88 -20.92
C GLY A 377 -13.28 -12.88 -21.43
N ALA A 378 -13.64 -13.90 -20.64
CA ALA A 378 -14.69 -14.88 -20.97
C ALA A 378 -16.02 -14.61 -20.26
N VAL A 379 -16.02 -13.77 -19.22
CA VAL A 379 -17.20 -13.47 -18.41
C VAL A 379 -17.45 -11.97 -18.37
N SER A 380 -18.72 -11.58 -18.52
CA SER A 380 -19.22 -10.23 -18.27
C SER A 380 -20.17 -10.27 -17.06
N GLY A 381 -20.37 -9.11 -16.45
CA GLY A 381 -21.22 -8.96 -15.28
C GLY A 381 -21.87 -7.57 -15.20
N PRO A 382 -22.58 -7.28 -14.09
CA PRO A 382 -23.16 -5.96 -13.86
C PRO A 382 -22.08 -4.87 -13.86
N SER A 383 -22.47 -3.63 -14.20
CA SER A 383 -21.56 -2.49 -14.15
C SER A 383 -21.04 -2.23 -12.74
N VAL A 384 -19.88 -1.58 -12.60
CA VAL A 384 -19.32 -1.16 -11.30
C VAL A 384 -20.34 -0.37 -10.48
N ALA A 385 -21.07 0.55 -11.12
CA ALA A 385 -22.12 1.32 -10.47
C ALA A 385 -23.25 0.43 -9.92
N ALA A 386 -23.68 -0.59 -10.68
CA ALA A 386 -24.71 -1.54 -10.22
C ALA A 386 -24.21 -2.44 -9.08
N ILE A 387 -22.93 -2.84 -9.11
CA ILE A 387 -22.28 -3.57 -8.01
C ILE A 387 -22.29 -2.71 -6.74
N ILE A 388 -21.84 -1.47 -6.84
CA ILE A 388 -21.80 -0.53 -5.70
C ILE A 388 -23.20 -0.29 -5.14
N ALA A 389 -24.19 -0.06 -6.01
CA ALA A 389 -25.58 0.11 -5.59
C ALA A 389 -26.12 -1.13 -4.83
N GLY A 390 -25.82 -2.34 -5.31
CA GLY A 390 -26.18 -3.58 -4.63
C GLY A 390 -25.49 -3.79 -3.29
N GLU A 391 -24.27 -3.26 -3.11
CA GLU A 391 -23.56 -3.28 -1.82
C GLU A 391 -24.17 -2.30 -0.82
N PHE A 392 -24.56 -1.09 -1.25
CA PHE A 392 -25.31 -0.16 -0.42
C PHE A 392 -26.66 -0.73 0.02
N ALA A 393 -27.42 -1.33 -0.91
CA ALA A 393 -28.74 -1.89 -0.61
C ALA A 393 -28.71 -3.00 0.46
N ARG A 394 -27.62 -3.76 0.54
CA ARG A 394 -27.43 -4.86 1.50
C ARG A 394 -26.48 -4.52 2.66
N SER A 395 -26.08 -3.26 2.77
CA SER A 395 -25.02 -2.86 3.68
C SER A 395 -25.35 -3.21 5.14
N HIS A 396 -26.59 -2.96 5.58
CA HIS A 396 -27.05 -3.34 6.91
C HIS A 396 -26.91 -4.85 7.18
N ASP A 397 -27.29 -5.69 6.23
CA ASP A 397 -27.23 -7.16 6.36
C ASP A 397 -25.79 -7.67 6.48
N TYR A 398 -24.84 -6.92 5.93
CA TYR A 398 -23.41 -7.18 6.05
C TYR A 398 -22.75 -6.53 7.27
N GLY A 399 -23.52 -5.85 8.12
CA GLY A 399 -23.00 -5.06 9.24
C GLY A 399 -22.19 -3.88 8.74
N GLY A 400 -22.71 -3.17 7.75
CA GLY A 400 -22.10 -1.98 7.14
C GLY A 400 -21.76 -0.95 8.20
N ARG A 401 -20.49 -0.55 8.26
CA ARG A 401 -20.00 0.45 9.20
C ARG A 401 -18.99 1.38 8.54
N SER A 402 -19.10 2.65 8.85
CA SER A 402 -18.18 3.70 8.38
C SER A 402 -17.76 4.59 9.56
N VAL A 403 -16.99 5.64 9.27
CA VAL A 403 -16.73 6.72 10.24
C VAL A 403 -18.02 7.42 10.70
N PHE A 404 -19.10 7.33 9.92
CA PHE A 404 -20.41 7.92 10.21
C PHE A 404 -21.30 7.03 11.08
N GLY A 405 -20.86 5.83 11.44
CA GLY A 405 -21.64 4.88 12.26
C GLY A 405 -22.06 3.63 11.48
N TRP A 406 -23.08 2.96 12.00
CA TRP A 406 -23.68 1.77 11.39
C TRP A 406 -24.69 2.16 10.33
N GLU A 407 -24.75 1.40 9.23
CA GLU A 407 -25.79 1.59 8.23
C GLU A 407 -27.15 1.14 8.76
N PRO A 408 -28.21 1.95 8.57
CA PRO A 408 -29.56 1.60 9.01
C PRO A 408 -30.12 0.44 8.18
N PRO A 409 -31.08 -0.34 8.73
CA PRO A 409 -31.84 -1.30 7.94
C PRO A 409 -32.52 -0.58 6.76
N ALA A 410 -32.61 -1.26 5.62
CA ALA A 410 -33.34 -0.72 4.48
C ALA A 410 -34.77 -0.35 4.90
N THR A 411 -35.16 0.91 4.71
CA THR A 411 -36.53 1.35 4.92
C THR A 411 -37.40 0.63 3.90
N ARG A 412 -38.15 -0.39 4.35
CA ARG A 412 -39.23 -0.95 3.53
C ARG A 412 -40.25 0.15 3.32
N ASP A 413 -40.38 0.63 2.10
CA ASP A 413 -41.46 1.53 1.73
C ASP A 413 -42.80 0.78 1.92
N PRO A 414 -43.69 1.20 2.84
CA PRO A 414 -44.96 0.51 3.09
C PRO A 414 -45.89 0.52 1.87
N ALA A 415 -45.62 1.35 0.86
CA ALA A 415 -46.44 1.48 -0.34
C ALA A 415 -46.23 0.37 -1.39
N ALA A 416 -45.26 -0.54 -1.20
CA ALA A 416 -45.01 -1.66 -2.09
C ALA A 416 -45.48 -2.99 -1.47
N GLN A 417 -46.77 -3.11 -1.16
CA GLN A 417 -47.43 -4.42 -1.09
C GLN A 417 -48.15 -4.65 -2.43
N PRO A 418 -47.89 -5.77 -3.14
CA PRO A 418 -48.77 -6.17 -4.21
C PRO A 418 -50.09 -6.62 -3.58
N GLY A 419 -51.18 -5.96 -3.96
CA GLY A 419 -52.55 -6.34 -3.60
C GLY A 419 -52.99 -7.64 -4.24
#